data_AF-X1TLP6-F1
#
_entry.id   AF-X1TLP6-F1
#
_cell.length_a   1.000
_cell.length_b   1.000
_cell.length_c   1.000
_cell.angle_alpha   90.00
_cell.angle_beta   90.00
_cell.angle_gamma   90.00
#
_symmetry.space_group_name_H-M   'P 1'
#
loop_
_entity.id
_entity.type
_entity.pdbx_description
1 polymer ?
#
loop_
_entity_poly.entity_id
_entity_poly.type
_entity_poly.pdbx_seq_one_letter_code
_entity_poly.pdbx_strand_id
1 'polypeptide(L)'
;MTPEWKDCYTAGIFTEFMEQRAPGHTVADDKIYHKGFSDFIQDIEKNIQNLDYLNDPEAYDKQEELKAMFICAKTIIRFANRYAKKALEMADAEKNSQIKKELFKIAEVCSHVPAHPPRNFWEALQMYWFVHLGVISELNTWDSFNPGRLDQHLYPFYKKGL
;
A
#
# COMPACT_ATOMS: atom_id res chain seq x y z
N MET A 1 23.03 23.31 1.38
CA MET A 1 23.73 23.43 0.08
C MET A 1 24.77 24.54 0.18
N THR A 2 26.01 24.28 -0.26
CA THR A 2 27.08 25.28 -0.30
C THR A 2 26.78 26.36 -1.36
N PRO A 3 27.47 27.52 -1.34
CA PRO A 3 27.30 28.55 -2.38
C PRO A 3 27.52 28.01 -3.80
N GLU A 4 28.56 27.21 -4.01
CA GLU A 4 28.93 26.66 -5.32
C GLU A 4 27.82 25.75 -5.87
N TRP A 5 27.15 24.99 -4.99
CA TRP A 5 26.01 24.17 -5.37
C TRP A 5 24.84 25.03 -5.88
N LYS A 6 24.55 26.14 -5.19
CA LYS A 6 23.46 27.06 -5.56
C LYS A 6 23.74 27.79 -6.85
N ASP A 7 24.99 28.17 -7.09
CA ASP A 7 25.41 28.80 -8.35
C ASP A 7 25.20 27.85 -9.52
N CYS A 8 25.62 26.58 -9.40
CA CYS A 8 25.38 25.56 -10.42
C CYS A 8 23.89 25.27 -10.65
N TYR A 9 23.08 25.16 -9.59
CA TYR A 9 21.63 24.97 -9.69
C TYR A 9 20.95 26.16 -10.39
N THR A 10 21.27 27.39 -9.98
CA THR A 10 20.69 28.63 -10.54
C THR A 10 21.11 28.88 -11.98
N ALA A 11 22.33 28.47 -12.35
CA ALA A 11 22.83 28.49 -13.72
C ALA A 11 22.27 27.37 -14.61
N GLY A 12 21.47 26.44 -14.06
CA GLY A 12 20.84 25.35 -14.81
C GLY A 12 21.79 24.20 -15.19
N ILE A 13 22.87 24.00 -14.44
CA ILE A 13 23.84 22.91 -14.68
C ILE A 13 23.27 21.54 -14.27
N PHE A 14 22.50 21.51 -13.17
CA PHE A 14 21.76 20.34 -12.70
C PHE A 14 20.50 20.79 -11.95
N THR A 15 19.59 19.85 -11.69
CA THR A 15 18.39 20.05 -10.87
C THR A 15 18.47 19.24 -9.58
N GLU A 16 17.58 19.50 -8.62
CA GLU A 16 17.45 18.74 -7.37
C GLU A 16 16.09 18.05 -7.35
N PHE A 17 16.04 16.73 -7.40
CA PHE A 17 14.77 16.00 -7.53
C PHE A 17 13.94 16.05 -6.24
N MET A 18 14.59 16.15 -5.08
CA MET A 18 13.92 16.09 -3.78
C MET A 18 13.47 17.46 -3.25
N GLU A 19 13.63 18.55 -4.03
CA GLU A 19 13.26 19.90 -3.59
C GLU A 19 11.74 20.07 -3.37
N GLN A 20 10.91 19.30 -4.09
CA GLN A 20 9.45 19.41 -4.09
C GLN A 20 8.73 18.05 -3.94
N ARG A 21 9.46 16.94 -4.00
CA ARG A 21 8.90 15.58 -4.01
C ARG A 21 9.74 14.66 -3.12
N ALA A 22 9.11 13.63 -2.57
CA ALA A 22 9.83 12.56 -1.88
C ALA A 22 10.58 11.68 -2.90
N PRO A 23 11.67 11.01 -2.50
CA PRO A 23 12.50 10.21 -3.41
C PRO A 23 11.69 9.23 -4.26
N GLY A 24 10.80 8.44 -3.65
CA GLY A 24 9.92 7.53 -4.40
C GLY A 24 10.68 6.58 -5.31
N HIS A 25 10.30 6.56 -6.59
CA HIS A 25 10.99 5.83 -7.65
C HIS A 25 11.23 4.35 -7.31
N THR A 26 10.16 3.69 -6.86
CA THR A 26 10.18 2.29 -6.43
C THR A 26 9.04 1.49 -7.08
N VAL A 27 9.17 0.17 -7.04
CA VAL A 27 8.27 -0.78 -7.69
C VAL A 27 7.80 -1.78 -6.64
N ALA A 28 6.53 -2.18 -6.71
CA ALA A 28 5.94 -3.17 -5.83
C ALA A 28 6.69 -4.52 -5.92
N ASP A 29 6.87 -5.18 -4.78
CA ASP A 29 7.22 -6.59 -4.72
C ASP A 29 5.96 -7.47 -4.86
N ASP A 30 6.11 -8.78 -4.66
CA ASP A 30 5.02 -9.75 -4.76
C ASP A 30 4.30 -10.04 -3.44
N LYS A 31 4.75 -9.49 -2.31
CA LYS A 31 4.28 -9.94 -0.98
C LYS A 31 2.80 -9.72 -0.79
N ILE A 32 2.24 -8.64 -1.33
CA ILE A 32 0.81 -8.29 -1.22
C ILE A 32 -0.11 -9.30 -1.92
N TYR A 33 0.42 -10.13 -2.82
CA TYR A 33 -0.33 -11.21 -3.47
C TYR A 33 -0.33 -12.50 -2.65
N HIS A 34 0.53 -12.59 -1.63
CA HIS A 34 0.69 -13.78 -0.78
C HIS A 34 0.31 -13.52 0.69
N LYS A 35 0.32 -12.26 1.13
CA LYS A 35 0.03 -11.81 2.49
C LYS A 35 -0.99 -10.69 2.49
N GLY A 36 -1.86 -10.70 3.49
CA GLY A 36 -2.66 -9.53 3.86
C GLY A 36 -1.92 -8.65 4.86
N PHE A 37 -2.39 -7.42 5.06
CA PHE A 37 -1.84 -6.52 6.07
C PHE A 37 -2.03 -7.01 7.50
N SER A 38 -2.98 -7.92 7.74
CA SER A 38 -3.08 -8.61 9.04
C SER A 38 -1.88 -9.52 9.31
N ASP A 39 -1.31 -10.11 8.25
CA ASP A 39 -0.12 -10.96 8.37
C ASP A 39 1.14 -10.11 8.56
N PHE A 40 1.21 -8.92 7.95
CA PHE A 40 2.29 -7.95 8.21
C PHE A 40 2.22 -7.40 9.65
N ILE A 41 1.02 -7.14 10.15
CA ILE A 41 0.83 -6.73 11.55
C ILE A 41 1.40 -7.77 12.52
N GLN A 42 1.11 -9.06 12.29
CA GLN A 42 1.66 -10.15 13.12
C GLN A 42 3.19 -10.23 13.04
N ASP A 43 3.76 -10.08 11.83
CA ASP A 43 5.21 -10.03 11.66
C ASP A 43 5.82 -8.86 12.44
N ILE A 44 5.23 -7.67 12.35
CA ILE A 44 5.70 -6.46 13.03
C ILE A 44 5.66 -6.65 14.55
N GLU A 45 4.54 -7.14 15.09
CA GLU A 45 4.41 -7.43 16.53
C GLU A 45 5.45 -8.45 17.00
N LYS A 46 5.67 -9.51 16.22
CA LYS A 46 6.72 -10.49 16.51
C LYS A 46 8.12 -9.88 16.47
N ASN A 47 8.41 -8.98 15.54
CA ASN A 47 9.71 -8.30 15.48
C ASN A 47 9.91 -7.38 16.69
N ILE A 48 8.88 -6.62 17.10
CA ILE A 48 8.95 -5.77 18.30
C ILE A 48 9.24 -6.60 19.55
N GLN A 49 8.59 -7.76 19.70
CA GLN A 49 8.79 -8.65 20.85
C GLN A 49 10.21 -9.24 20.93
N ASN A 50 10.90 -9.35 19.79
CA ASN A 50 12.23 -9.96 19.69
C ASN A 50 13.37 -8.93 19.68
N LEU A 51 13.10 -7.64 19.89
CA LEU A 51 14.14 -6.61 19.95
C LEU A 51 15.04 -6.81 21.18
N ASP A 52 16.35 -6.79 20.96
CA ASP A 52 17.37 -6.91 22.02
C ASP A 52 17.78 -5.53 22.55
N TYR A 53 17.02 -5.01 23.51
CA TYR A 53 17.31 -3.70 24.12
C TYR A 53 18.61 -3.65 24.94
N LEU A 54 19.23 -4.79 25.22
CA LEU A 54 20.44 -4.84 26.05
C LEU A 54 21.71 -4.79 25.20
N ASN A 55 21.71 -5.41 24.03
CA ASN A 55 22.91 -5.54 23.20
C ASN A 55 22.80 -4.86 21.83
N ASP A 56 21.59 -4.51 21.36
CA ASP A 56 21.41 -3.79 20.08
C ASP A 56 21.24 -2.28 20.34
N PRO A 57 22.25 -1.45 20.01
CA PRO A 57 22.17 0.00 20.21
C PRO A 57 21.10 0.67 19.33
N GLU A 58 20.62 0.01 18.27
CA GLU A 58 19.57 0.51 17.39
C GLU A 58 18.17 0.02 17.80
N ALA A 59 18.05 -0.78 18.88
CA ALA A 59 16.79 -1.42 19.26
C ALA A 59 15.64 -0.41 19.44
N TYR A 60 15.95 0.78 20.00
CA TYR A 60 14.96 1.83 20.17
C TYR A 60 14.47 2.41 18.84
N ASP A 61 15.38 2.71 17.90
CA ASP A 61 15.03 3.25 16.59
C ASP A 61 14.23 2.24 15.78
N LYS A 62 14.64 0.96 15.81
CA LYS A 62 13.89 -0.16 15.21
C LYS A 62 12.48 -0.28 15.79
N GLN A 63 12.33 -0.11 17.11
CA GLN A 63 11.01 -0.13 17.75
C GLN A 63 10.10 0.98 17.20
N GLU A 64 10.60 2.20 17.09
CA GLU A 64 9.79 3.34 16.63
C GLU A 64 9.40 3.21 15.16
N GLU A 65 10.31 2.71 14.31
CA GLU A 65 9.99 2.40 12.92
C GLU A 65 8.92 1.29 12.81
N LEU A 66 9.06 0.19 13.57
CA LEU A 66 8.09 -0.90 13.60
C LEU A 66 6.71 -0.43 14.11
N LYS A 67 6.67 0.46 15.11
CA LYS A 67 5.40 1.08 15.56
C LYS A 67 4.75 1.92 14.46
N ALA A 68 5.54 2.69 13.71
CA ALA A 68 5.02 3.45 12.57
C ALA A 68 4.44 2.51 11.49
N MET A 69 5.17 1.45 11.13
CA MET A 69 4.69 0.43 10.18
C MET A 69 3.39 -0.23 10.63
N PHE A 70 3.27 -0.55 11.93
CA PHE A 70 2.05 -1.11 12.51
C PHE A 70 0.84 -0.19 12.32
N ILE A 71 1.03 1.12 12.55
CA ILE A 71 -0.03 2.12 12.36
C ILE A 71 -0.42 2.23 10.88
N CYS A 72 0.55 2.27 9.96
CA CYS A 72 0.28 2.31 8.51
C CYS A 72 -0.49 1.06 8.05
N ALA A 73 -0.09 -0.13 8.49
CA ALA A 73 -0.76 -1.39 8.16
C ALA A 73 -2.22 -1.44 8.66
N LYS A 74 -2.52 -0.92 9.85
CA LYS A 74 -3.90 -0.80 10.34
C LYS A 74 -4.70 0.25 9.55
N THR A 75 -4.03 1.32 9.12
CA THR A 75 -4.66 2.43 8.41
C THR A 75 -5.17 2.01 7.04
N ILE A 76 -4.39 1.25 6.27
CA ILE A 76 -4.81 0.79 4.93
C ILE A 76 -5.98 -0.21 5.01
N ILE A 77 -6.04 -1.07 6.04
CA ILE A 77 -7.20 -1.93 6.31
C ILE A 77 -8.44 -1.09 6.60
N ARG A 78 -8.29 -0.06 7.44
CA ARG A 78 -9.39 0.87 7.74
C ARG A 78 -9.86 1.63 6.51
N PHE A 79 -8.94 2.00 5.62
CA PHE A 79 -9.26 2.68 4.36
C PHE A 79 -10.16 1.82 3.46
N ALA A 80 -9.81 0.54 3.27
CA ALA A 80 -10.64 -0.38 2.48
C ALA A 80 -12.01 -0.65 3.12
N ASN A 81 -12.07 -0.82 4.44
CA ASN A 81 -13.35 -1.00 5.15
C ASN A 81 -14.29 0.21 4.98
N ARG A 82 -13.75 1.43 4.82
CA ARG A 82 -14.58 2.60 4.49
C ARG A 82 -15.16 2.52 3.08
N TYR A 83 -14.40 2.02 2.11
CA TYR A 83 -14.92 1.76 0.77
C TYR A 83 -15.96 0.64 0.75
N ALA A 84 -15.76 -0.43 1.52
CA ALA A 84 -16.75 -1.48 1.67
C ALA A 84 -18.07 -0.93 2.20
N LYS A 85 -18.01 -0.16 3.30
CA LYS A 85 -19.19 0.52 3.86
C LYS A 85 -19.85 1.44 2.85
N LYS A 86 -19.07 2.25 2.13
CA LYS A 86 -19.61 3.19 1.14
C LYS A 86 -20.30 2.49 -0.03
N ALA A 87 -19.72 1.38 -0.50
CA ALA A 87 -20.31 0.57 -1.56
C ALA A 87 -21.65 -0.04 -1.14
N LEU A 88 -21.77 -0.51 0.11
CA LEU A 88 -23.06 -0.98 0.66
C LEU A 88 -24.10 0.14 0.73
N GLU A 89 -23.73 1.31 1.26
CA GLU A 89 -24.63 2.48 1.29
C GLU A 89 -25.14 2.86 -0.11
N MET A 90 -24.27 2.80 -1.12
CA MET A 90 -24.64 3.06 -2.51
C MET A 90 -25.54 1.95 -3.07
N ALA A 91 -25.28 0.68 -2.75
CA ALA A 91 -26.08 -0.45 -3.21
C ALA A 91 -27.52 -0.39 -2.69
N ASP A 92 -27.72 0.11 -1.48
CA ASP A 92 -29.04 0.28 -0.87
C ASP A 92 -29.89 1.32 -1.61
N ALA A 93 -29.26 2.40 -2.09
CA ALA A 93 -29.93 3.46 -2.85
C ALA A 93 -30.07 3.16 -4.35
N GLU A 94 -29.33 2.17 -4.87
CA GLU A 94 -29.29 1.85 -6.30
C GLU A 94 -30.53 1.09 -6.78
N LYS A 95 -31.09 1.55 -7.91
CA LYS A 95 -32.29 0.97 -8.54
C LYS A 95 -31.94 0.01 -9.67
N ASN A 96 -30.82 0.23 -10.35
CA ASN A 96 -30.33 -0.65 -11.40
C ASN A 96 -29.78 -1.94 -10.77
N SER A 97 -30.43 -3.07 -11.06
CA SER A 97 -30.07 -4.36 -10.49
C SER A 97 -28.66 -4.84 -10.85
N GLN A 98 -28.12 -4.41 -11.99
CA GLN A 98 -26.76 -4.76 -12.41
C GLN A 98 -25.72 -3.97 -11.58
N ILE A 99 -25.87 -2.65 -11.50
CA ILE A 99 -24.96 -1.79 -10.70
C ILE A 99 -25.01 -2.18 -9.23
N LYS A 100 -26.20 -2.51 -8.71
CA LYS A 100 -26.36 -2.97 -7.33
C LYS A 100 -25.55 -4.24 -7.06
N LYS A 101 -25.52 -5.21 -7.98
CA LYS A 101 -24.68 -6.41 -7.86
C LYS A 101 -23.19 -6.08 -7.86
N GLU A 102 -22.77 -5.15 -8.71
CA GLU A 102 -21.38 -4.69 -8.76
C GLU A 102 -20.95 -4.00 -7.46
N LEU A 103 -21.81 -3.15 -6.88
CA LEU A 103 -21.55 -2.50 -5.60
C LEU A 103 -21.45 -3.50 -4.44
N PHE A 104 -22.32 -4.51 -4.40
CA PHE A 104 -22.18 -5.61 -3.44
C PHE A 104 -20.86 -6.37 -3.62
N LYS A 105 -20.44 -6.58 -4.87
CA LYS A 105 -19.15 -7.24 -5.13
C LYS A 105 -17.97 -6.38 -4.70
N ILE A 106 -18.00 -5.07 -4.95
CA ILE A 106 -16.99 -4.12 -4.44
C ILE A 106 -16.94 -4.18 -2.91
N ALA A 107 -18.09 -4.19 -2.24
CA ALA A 107 -18.15 -4.29 -0.79
C ALA A 107 -17.55 -5.59 -0.26
N GLU A 108 -17.88 -6.73 -0.89
CA GLU A 108 -17.31 -8.05 -0.56
C GLU A 108 -15.78 -8.04 -0.72
N VAL A 109 -15.26 -7.55 -1.85
CA VAL A 109 -13.83 -7.48 -2.15
C VAL A 109 -13.11 -6.59 -1.14
N CYS A 110 -13.61 -5.37 -0.90
CA CYS A 110 -12.98 -4.40 0.02
C CYS A 110 -13.07 -4.79 1.50
N SER A 111 -14.00 -5.69 1.85
CA SER A 111 -14.09 -6.26 3.20
C SER A 111 -13.04 -7.36 3.42
N HIS A 112 -12.49 -7.93 2.34
CA HIS A 112 -11.47 -8.97 2.39
C HIS A 112 -10.05 -8.40 2.20
N VAL A 113 -9.79 -7.72 1.08
CA VAL A 113 -8.50 -7.06 0.83
C VAL A 113 -8.54 -5.59 1.25
N PRO A 114 -7.46 -5.06 1.87
CA PRO A 114 -6.12 -5.63 1.96
C PRO A 114 -5.85 -6.35 3.30
N ALA A 115 -6.86 -6.57 4.15
CA ALA A 115 -6.66 -7.23 5.44
C ALA A 115 -6.12 -8.65 5.29
N HIS A 116 -6.57 -9.37 4.27
CA HIS A 116 -6.23 -10.75 3.97
C HIS A 116 -5.60 -10.90 2.57
N PRO A 117 -4.87 -12.00 2.29
CA PRO A 117 -4.35 -12.28 0.97
C PRO A 117 -5.47 -12.38 -0.06
N PRO A 118 -5.28 -11.89 -1.30
CA PRO A 118 -6.29 -12.00 -2.35
C PRO A 118 -6.57 -13.46 -2.71
N ARG A 119 -7.85 -13.80 -2.95
CA ARG A 119 -8.28 -15.18 -3.25
C ARG A 119 -8.49 -15.44 -4.74
N ASN A 120 -8.75 -14.37 -5.50
CA ASN A 120 -9.12 -14.35 -6.91
C ASN A 120 -8.51 -13.11 -7.61
N PHE A 121 -8.70 -13.03 -8.92
CA PHE A 121 -8.12 -11.99 -9.77
C PHE A 121 -8.59 -10.58 -9.39
N TRP A 122 -9.87 -10.42 -9.05
CA TRP A 122 -10.45 -9.12 -8.70
C TRP A 122 -9.86 -8.60 -7.38
N GLU A 123 -9.74 -9.47 -6.37
CA GLU A 123 -9.09 -9.13 -5.11
C GLU A 123 -7.62 -8.79 -5.28
N ALA A 124 -6.88 -9.48 -6.16
CA ALA A 124 -5.47 -9.18 -6.43
C ALA A 124 -5.30 -7.78 -7.06
N LEU A 125 -6.15 -7.42 -8.01
CA LEU A 125 -6.18 -6.07 -8.59
C LEU A 125 -6.55 -5.01 -7.55
N GLN A 126 -7.59 -5.25 -6.74
CA GLN A 126 -8.04 -4.31 -5.72
C GLN A 126 -7.02 -4.15 -4.58
N MET A 127 -6.32 -5.22 -4.22
CA MET A 127 -5.19 -5.21 -3.28
C MET A 127 -4.10 -4.26 -3.77
N TYR A 128 -3.60 -4.46 -5.00
CA TYR A 128 -2.60 -3.56 -5.59
C TYR A 128 -3.10 -2.11 -5.62
N TRP A 129 -4.35 -1.88 -6.00
CA TRP A 129 -4.90 -0.53 -6.08
C TRP A 129 -4.97 0.18 -4.73
N PHE A 130 -5.34 -0.53 -3.66
CA PHE A 130 -5.29 0.04 -2.31
C PHE A 130 -3.88 0.39 -1.88
N VAL A 131 -2.90 -0.48 -2.16
CA VAL A 131 -1.49 -0.24 -1.83
C VAL A 131 -0.94 0.96 -2.61
N HIS A 132 -1.20 1.03 -3.91
CA HIS A 132 -0.85 2.16 -4.76
C HIS A 132 -1.38 3.47 -4.18
N LEU A 133 -2.69 3.54 -3.89
CA LEU A 133 -3.32 4.73 -3.32
C LEU A 133 -2.76 5.09 -1.94
N GLY A 134 -2.44 4.09 -1.11
CA GLY A 134 -1.81 4.30 0.20
C GLY A 134 -0.45 4.99 0.07
N VAL A 135 0.44 4.43 -0.76
CA VAL A 135 1.81 4.94 -0.95
C VAL A 135 1.80 6.36 -1.52
N ILE A 136 1.01 6.63 -2.57
CA ILE A 136 1.03 7.96 -3.22
C ILE A 136 0.29 9.05 -2.43
N SER A 137 -0.54 8.65 -1.45
CA SER A 137 -1.20 9.60 -0.54
C SER A 137 -0.38 9.86 0.72
N GLU A 138 0.50 8.92 1.10
CA GLU A 138 1.41 9.07 2.24
C GLU A 138 2.44 10.16 1.96
N LEU A 139 3.04 10.15 0.76
CA LEU A 139 3.99 11.16 0.30
C LEU A 139 3.81 11.45 -1.19
N ASN A 140 4.17 12.67 -1.61
CA ASN A 140 4.29 13.04 -3.02
C ASN A 140 5.58 12.44 -3.61
N THR A 141 5.59 11.12 -3.84
CA THR A 141 6.72 10.35 -4.36
C THR A 141 6.95 10.57 -5.85
N TRP A 142 8.20 10.51 -6.31
CA TRP A 142 8.48 10.36 -7.74
C TRP A 142 7.90 9.05 -8.29
N ASP A 143 7.42 9.12 -9.52
CA ASP A 143 6.88 8.00 -10.32
C ASP A 143 5.70 7.23 -9.71
N SER A 144 5.03 7.83 -8.72
CA SER A 144 3.89 7.22 -8.05
C SER A 144 4.27 5.86 -7.44
N PHE A 145 3.55 4.79 -7.78
CA PHE A 145 3.88 3.42 -7.39
C PHE A 145 3.58 2.47 -8.54
N ASN A 146 4.54 1.63 -8.92
CA ASN A 146 4.45 0.76 -10.09
C ASN A 146 4.17 -0.70 -9.66
N PRO A 147 3.26 -1.44 -10.35
CA PRO A 147 2.97 -2.85 -9.99
C PRO A 147 4.08 -3.83 -10.37
N GLY A 148 5.11 -3.38 -11.09
CA GLY A 148 6.19 -4.19 -11.60
C GLY A 148 5.70 -5.18 -12.65
N ARG A 149 5.94 -6.45 -12.42
CA ARG A 149 5.63 -7.54 -13.35
C ARG A 149 4.17 -8.00 -13.17
N LEU A 150 3.25 -7.07 -13.39
CA LEU A 150 1.82 -7.24 -13.12
C LEU A 150 1.24 -8.49 -13.80
N ASP A 151 1.69 -8.80 -15.02
CA ASP A 151 1.35 -10.02 -15.75
C ASP A 151 1.71 -11.28 -14.93
N GLN A 152 2.93 -11.35 -14.39
CA GLN A 152 3.40 -12.48 -13.59
C GLN A 152 2.66 -12.59 -12.25
N HIS A 153 2.39 -11.45 -11.60
CA HIS A 153 1.70 -11.43 -10.32
C HIS A 153 0.23 -11.85 -10.45
N LEU A 154 -0.45 -11.43 -11.52
CA LEU A 154 -1.86 -11.76 -11.73
C LEU A 154 -2.09 -13.11 -12.41
N TYR A 155 -1.09 -13.65 -13.12
CA TYR A 155 -1.24 -14.89 -13.89
C TYR A 155 -1.72 -16.10 -13.06
N PRO A 156 -1.23 -16.35 -11.83
CA PRO A 156 -1.76 -17.43 -10.98
C PRO A 156 -3.26 -17.28 -10.69
N PHE A 157 -3.72 -16.05 -10.45
CA PHE A 157 -5.13 -15.76 -10.19
C PHE A 157 -5.97 -15.94 -11.44
N TYR A 158 -5.49 -15.45 -12.59
CA TYR A 158 -6.15 -15.65 -13.88
C TYR A 158 -6.30 -17.13 -14.23
N LYS A 159 -5.23 -17.92 -14.04
CA LYS A 159 -5.23 -19.36 -14.32
C LYS A 159 -6.16 -20.16 -13.41
N LYS A 160 -6.37 -19.71 -12.16
CA LYS A 160 -7.32 -20.31 -11.22
C LYS A 160 -8.78 -20.09 -11.66
N GLY A 161 -9.03 -19.09 -12.49
CA GLY A 161 -10.34 -18.70 -13.01
C GLY A 161 -10.71 -17.28 -12.61
N LEU A 162 -11.57 -16.65 -13.43
CA LEU A 162 -12.25 -15.40 -13.13
C LEU A 162 -13.51 -15.65 -12.30
#